data_AF-A0A661TUJ8-F1
#
_entry.id   AF-A0A661TUJ8-F1
#
_cell.length_a   1.000
_cell.length_b   1.000
_cell.length_c   1.000
_cell.angle_alpha   90.00
_cell.angle_beta   90.00
_cell.angle_gamma   90.00
#
_symmetry.space_group_name_H-M   'P 1'
#
loop_
_entity.id
_entity.type
_entity.pdbx_description
1 polymer ?
#
loop_
_entity_poly.entity_id
_entity_poly.type
_entity_poly.pdbx_seq_one_letter_code
_entity_poly.pdbx_strand_id
1 'polypeptide(L)'
;MVQGKGKFKKSTPRELVEAAKCGDIVAKDIFKRMGRNLGIGVKNAVNLLNPEAIIVGGERIDAYSFFSPTFKEAIKGHSFPEEAKKLDIILTELGEDGWIIGAATLVIRDFFKLPL
;
A
#
# COMPACT_ATOMS: atom_id res chain seq x y z
N MET A 1 3.25 32.50 17.97
CA MET A 1 2.39 32.11 16.83
C MET A 1 2.45 30.60 16.65
N VAL A 2 1.60 29.84 17.34
CA VAL A 2 1.31 28.43 17.05
C VAL A 2 -0.16 28.22 17.40
N GLN A 3 -1.06 28.42 16.45
CA GLN A 3 -2.46 28.05 16.65
C GLN A 3 -2.63 26.58 16.30
N GLY A 4 -2.37 25.74 17.30
CA GLY A 4 -2.93 24.39 17.35
C GLY A 4 -4.42 24.50 17.61
N LYS A 5 -5.23 24.19 16.59
CA LYS A 5 -6.63 23.72 16.65
C LYS A 5 -7.15 23.60 15.21
N GLY A 6 -6.61 22.63 14.46
CA GLY A 6 -7.17 22.25 13.17
C GLY A 6 -8.52 21.58 13.41
N LYS A 7 -9.62 22.30 13.16
CA LYS A 7 -10.94 21.69 13.02
C LYS A 7 -10.82 20.62 11.94
N PHE A 8 -10.97 19.34 12.30
CA PHE A 8 -11.09 18.25 11.31
C PHE A 8 -12.41 18.44 10.56
N LYS A 9 -12.36 19.21 9.48
CA LYS A 9 -13.39 19.16 8.45
C LYS A 9 -13.32 17.75 7.86
N LYS A 10 -14.46 17.07 7.76
CA LYS A 10 -14.54 15.74 7.15
C LYS A 10 -13.94 15.84 5.74
N SER A 11 -12.72 15.35 5.58
CA SER A 11 -11.96 15.46 4.35
C SER A 11 -12.01 14.16 3.59
N THR A 12 -12.13 14.25 2.27
CA THR A 12 -12.06 13.08 1.40
C THR A 12 -10.60 12.58 1.35
N PRO A 13 -10.36 11.29 1.03
CA PRO A 13 -9.00 10.79 0.83
C PRO A 13 -8.21 11.62 -0.20
N ARG A 14 -8.89 12.14 -1.23
CA ARG A 14 -8.27 13.00 -2.26
C ARG A 14 -7.76 14.32 -1.66
N GLU A 15 -8.60 15.00 -0.88
CA GLU A 15 -8.21 16.25 -0.21
C GLU A 15 -7.05 16.03 0.77
N LEU A 16 -7.02 14.87 1.44
CA LEU A 16 -5.93 14.52 2.36
C LEU A 16 -4.60 14.33 1.62
N VAL A 17 -4.62 13.69 0.45
CA VAL A 17 -3.43 13.54 -0.40
C VAL A 17 -2.93 14.90 -0.89
N GLU A 18 -3.83 15.77 -1.37
CA GLU A 18 -3.45 17.12 -1.80
C GLU A 18 -2.88 17.95 -0.66
N ALA A 19 -3.47 17.89 0.54
CA ALA A 19 -2.91 18.55 1.72
C ALA A 19 -1.49 18.05 2.04
N ALA A 20 -1.26 16.73 1.97
CA ALA A 20 0.07 16.16 2.17
C ALA A 20 1.08 16.61 1.10
N LYS A 21 0.66 16.71 -0.18
CA LYS A 21 1.45 17.27 -1.28
C LYS A 21 1.80 18.74 -1.03
N CYS A 22 0.86 19.53 -0.51
CA CYS A 22 1.09 20.93 -0.11
C CYS A 22 1.94 21.12 1.17
N GLY A 23 2.38 20.02 1.80
CA GLY A 23 3.27 20.10 2.95
C GLY A 23 2.59 20.07 4.32
N ASP A 24 1.27 19.84 4.39
CA ASP A 24 0.54 19.74 5.64
C ASP A 24 1.09 18.60 6.51
N ILE A 25 1.55 18.98 7.72
CA ILE A 25 2.22 18.06 8.65
C ILE A 25 1.24 17.04 9.22
N VAL A 26 -0.01 17.46 9.48
CA VAL A 26 -1.05 16.58 10.03
C VAL A 26 -1.44 15.53 8.99
N ALA A 27 -1.62 15.94 7.73
CA ALA A 27 -1.92 15.03 6.64
C ALA A 27 -0.79 13.99 6.45
N LYS A 28 0.47 14.44 6.46
CA LYS A 28 1.64 13.54 6.39
C LYS A 28 1.70 12.58 7.58
N ASP A 29 1.41 13.03 8.79
CA ASP A 29 1.39 12.16 9.99
C ASP A 29 0.31 11.09 9.89
N ILE A 30 -0.87 11.43 9.36
CA ILE A 30 -1.94 10.46 9.11
C ILE A 30 -1.45 9.36 8.15
N PHE A 31 -0.80 9.71 7.03
CA PHE A 31 -0.23 8.72 6.11
C PHE A 31 0.85 7.86 6.75
N LYS A 32 1.72 8.44 7.58
CA LYS A 32 2.75 7.66 8.32
C LYS A 32 2.11 6.64 9.27
N ARG A 33 1.09 7.05 10.02
CA ARG A 33 0.33 6.15 10.91
C ARG A 33 -0.37 5.05 10.14
N MET A 34 -1.00 5.39 9.02
CA MET A 34 -1.61 4.43 8.10
C MET A 34 -0.57 3.42 7.58
N GLY A 35 0.58 3.90 7.10
CA GLY A 35 1.67 3.06 6.59
C GLY A 35 2.17 2.07 7.62
N ARG A 36 2.39 2.52 8.86
CA ARG A 36 2.79 1.63 9.97
C ARG A 36 1.75 0.53 10.23
N ASN A 37 0.48 0.89 10.34
CA ASN A 37 -0.59 -0.08 10.62
C ASN A 37 -0.76 -1.08 9.45
N LEU A 38 -0.73 -0.60 8.22
CA LEU A 38 -0.77 -1.44 7.03
C LEU A 38 0.41 -2.39 6.97
N GLY A 39 1.61 -1.90 7.29
CA GLY A 39 2.83 -2.71 7.30
C GLY A 39 2.80 -3.82 8.35
N ILE A 40 2.20 -3.56 9.53
CA ILE A 40 1.96 -4.61 10.54
C ILE A 40 1.02 -5.70 10.00
N GLY A 41 -0.07 -5.32 9.34
CA GLY A 41 -1.00 -6.28 8.73
C GLY A 41 -0.32 -7.12 7.64
N VAL A 42 0.42 -6.48 6.74
CA VAL A 42 1.15 -7.16 5.66
C VAL A 42 2.24 -8.07 6.21
N LYS A 43 2.94 -7.66 7.28
CA LYS A 43 3.93 -8.50 7.96
C LYS A 43 3.34 -9.84 8.41
N ASN A 44 2.11 -9.84 8.92
CA ASN A 44 1.45 -11.09 9.32
C ASN A 44 1.24 -12.01 8.11
N ALA A 45 0.84 -11.47 6.95
CA ALA A 45 0.72 -12.25 5.73
C ALA A 45 2.08 -12.76 5.23
N VAL A 46 3.13 -11.93 5.31
CA VAL A 46 4.51 -12.34 4.98
C VAL A 46 4.96 -13.51 5.84
N ASN A 47 4.75 -13.42 7.16
CA ASN A 47 5.15 -14.47 8.09
C ASN A 47 4.36 -15.78 7.88
N LEU A 48 3.12 -15.70 7.40
CA LEU A 48 2.27 -16.87 7.16
C LEU A 48 2.52 -17.54 5.80
N LEU A 49 2.77 -16.74 4.76
CA LEU A 49 2.81 -17.21 3.38
C LEU A 49 4.23 -17.30 2.81
N ASN A 50 5.20 -16.63 3.44
CA ASN A 50 6.57 -16.47 2.95
C ASN A 50 6.65 -16.12 1.45
N PRO A 51 5.97 -15.04 1.00
CA PRO A 51 5.93 -14.71 -0.42
C PRO A 51 7.26 -14.11 -0.89
N GLU A 52 7.54 -14.26 -2.18
CA GLU A 52 8.68 -13.60 -2.83
C GLU A 52 8.41 -12.11 -3.07
N ALA A 53 7.14 -11.72 -3.26
CA ALA A 53 6.78 -10.34 -3.55
C ALA A 53 5.43 -9.91 -2.96
N ILE A 54 5.31 -8.61 -2.71
CA ILE A 54 4.07 -7.88 -2.41
C ILE A 54 3.84 -6.88 -3.53
N ILE A 55 2.70 -7.00 -4.20
CA ILE A 55 2.25 -6.01 -5.18
C ILE A 55 1.30 -5.03 -4.51
N VAL A 56 1.67 -3.76 -4.50
CA VAL A 56 0.88 -2.66 -3.95
C VAL A 56 0.14 -1.98 -5.10
N GLY A 57 -1.18 -2.03 -5.08
CA GLY A 57 -2.06 -1.39 -6.06
C GLY A 57 -3.18 -0.56 -5.44
N GLY A 58 -4.06 -0.06 -6.30
CA GLY A 58 -5.25 0.70 -5.92
C GLY A 58 -5.27 2.13 -6.46
N GLU A 59 -6.42 2.79 -6.30
CA GLU A 59 -6.74 4.11 -6.85
C GLU A 59 -5.87 5.27 -6.32
N ARG A 60 -5.06 5.03 -5.28
CA ARG A 60 -4.31 6.07 -4.54
C ARG A 60 -2.82 5.73 -4.38
N ILE A 61 -2.21 5.19 -5.44
CA ILE A 61 -0.76 5.00 -5.52
C ILE A 61 -0.03 6.36 -5.39
N ASP A 62 -0.68 7.46 -5.74
CA ASP A 62 -0.12 8.81 -5.60
C ASP A 62 0.17 9.22 -4.14
N ALA A 63 -0.42 8.54 -3.16
CA ALA A 63 -0.13 8.71 -1.74
C ALA A 63 1.07 7.86 -1.26
N TYR A 64 1.58 6.94 -2.08
CA TYR A 64 2.55 5.91 -1.67
C TYR A 64 3.83 6.49 -1.07
N SER A 65 4.33 7.59 -1.60
CA SER A 65 5.54 8.25 -1.09
C SER A 65 5.38 8.70 0.37
N PHE A 66 4.17 9.02 0.83
CA PHE A 66 3.93 9.51 2.19
C PHE A 66 3.92 8.41 3.25
N PHE A 67 3.55 7.18 2.88
CA PHE A 67 3.41 6.07 3.83
C PHE A 67 4.42 4.93 3.63
N SER A 68 5.01 4.82 2.43
CA SER A 68 5.93 3.72 2.09
C SER A 68 7.13 3.57 3.02
N PRO A 69 7.76 4.62 3.58
CA PRO A 69 8.87 4.43 4.50
C PRO A 69 8.44 3.69 5.78
N THR A 70 7.37 4.17 6.42
CA THR A 70 6.81 3.57 7.64
C THR A 70 6.19 2.18 7.39
N PHE A 71 5.67 1.96 6.18
CA PHE A 71 5.15 0.66 5.75
C PHE A 71 6.28 -0.38 5.63
N LYS A 72 7.35 -0.03 4.92
CA LYS A 72 8.53 -0.89 4.74
C LYS A 72 9.23 -1.16 6.08
N GLU A 73 9.34 -0.16 6.93
CA GLU A 73 9.92 -0.29 8.27
C GLU A 73 9.12 -1.29 9.14
N ALA A 74 7.79 -1.16 9.15
CA ALA A 74 6.91 -2.02 9.92
C ALA A 74 6.96 -3.48 9.46
N ILE A 75 7.14 -3.74 8.16
CA ILE A 75 7.33 -5.09 7.61
C ILE A 75 8.67 -5.68 8.09
N LYS A 76 9.76 -4.93 7.98
CA LYS A 76 11.11 -5.40 8.32
C LYS A 76 11.31 -5.71 9.81
N GLY A 77 10.64 -4.99 10.71
CA GLY A 77 10.96 -4.99 12.14
C GLY A 77 10.78 -6.32 12.90
N HIS A 78 10.14 -7.35 12.33
CA HIS A 78 9.92 -8.64 13.03
C HIS A 78 9.88 -9.89 12.11
N SER A 79 10.36 -9.76 10.87
CA SER A 79 10.53 -10.88 9.94
C SER A 79 11.92 -11.49 10.15
N PHE A 80 12.06 -12.81 9.98
CA PHE A 80 13.36 -13.48 10.08
C PHE A 80 14.40 -12.78 9.17
N PRO A 81 15.62 -12.48 9.67
CA PRO A 81 16.56 -11.59 8.99
C PRO A 81 16.99 -12.02 7.58
N GLU A 82 16.88 -13.30 7.24
CA GLU A 82 17.30 -13.84 5.94
C GLU A 82 16.15 -13.84 4.91
N GLU A 83 14.94 -14.09 5.35
CA GLU A 83 13.71 -14.11 4.54
C GLU A 83 13.27 -12.67 4.20
N ALA A 84 13.45 -11.74 5.15
CA ALA A 84 13.15 -10.32 4.94
C ALA A 84 14.04 -9.67 3.85
N LYS A 85 15.20 -10.25 3.54
CA LYS A 85 16.13 -9.74 2.50
C LYS A 85 15.67 -10.02 1.07
N LYS A 86 14.74 -10.95 0.88
CA LYS A 86 14.27 -11.39 -0.46
C LYS A 86 12.88 -10.91 -0.85
N LEU A 87 12.19 -10.21 0.05
CA LEU A 87 10.83 -9.75 -0.18
C LEU A 87 10.80 -8.47 -1.03
N ASP A 88 10.35 -8.59 -2.27
CA ASP A 88 10.17 -7.45 -3.17
C ASP A 88 8.83 -6.75 -2.92
N ILE A 89 8.85 -5.41 -2.83
CA ILE A 89 7.62 -4.60 -2.69
C ILE A 89 7.50 -3.73 -3.94
N ILE A 90 6.57 -4.10 -4.80
CA ILE A 90 6.42 -3.58 -6.17
C ILE A 90 5.13 -2.78 -6.25
N LEU A 91 5.16 -1.61 -6.90
CA LEU A 91 3.95 -0.89 -7.27
C LEU A 91 3.40 -1.49 -8.56
N THR A 92 2.10 -1.77 -8.62
CA THR A 92 1.49 -2.26 -9.86
C THR A 92 1.57 -1.22 -10.98
N GLU A 93 1.87 -1.68 -12.18
CA GLU A 93 1.85 -0.87 -13.41
C GLU A 93 0.50 -0.94 -14.13
N LEU A 94 -0.42 -1.81 -13.68
CA LEU A 94 -1.72 -2.03 -14.33
C LEU A 94 -2.73 -0.90 -14.09
N GLY A 95 -2.44 0.01 -13.16
CA GLY A 95 -3.28 1.17 -12.89
C GLY A 95 -4.75 0.82 -12.62
N GLU A 96 -5.66 1.63 -13.15
CA GLU A 96 -7.12 1.43 -13.03
C GLU A 96 -7.62 0.24 -13.86
N ASP A 97 -6.90 -0.13 -14.92
CA ASP A 97 -7.28 -1.23 -15.81
C ASP A 97 -7.05 -2.60 -15.18
N GLY A 98 -6.25 -2.69 -14.12
CA GLY A 98 -5.93 -3.94 -13.43
C GLY A 98 -7.18 -4.75 -13.03
N TRP A 99 -8.29 -4.08 -12.69
CA TRP A 99 -9.55 -4.73 -12.37
C TRP A 99 -10.16 -5.46 -13.58
N ILE A 100 -10.23 -4.80 -14.73
CA ILE A 100 -10.82 -5.34 -15.96
C ILE A 100 -9.91 -6.41 -16.55
N ILE A 101 -8.59 -6.18 -16.53
CA ILE A 101 -7.59 -7.18 -16.95
C ILE A 101 -7.72 -8.44 -16.11
N GLY A 102 -7.83 -8.31 -14.78
CA GLY A 102 -8.05 -9.45 -13.89
C GLY A 102 -9.33 -10.22 -14.22
N ALA A 103 -10.44 -9.51 -14.45
CA ALA A 103 -11.72 -10.13 -14.80
C ALA A 103 -11.65 -10.89 -16.14
N ALA A 104 -11.08 -10.27 -17.18
CA ALA A 104 -10.87 -10.93 -18.48
C ALA A 104 -9.94 -12.15 -18.37
N THR A 105 -8.90 -12.05 -17.54
CA THR A 105 -7.95 -13.13 -17.30
C THR A 105 -8.61 -14.38 -16.70
N LEU A 106 -9.65 -14.22 -15.88
CA LEU A 106 -10.39 -15.37 -15.34
C LEU A 106 -11.07 -16.19 -16.44
N VAL A 107 -11.67 -15.53 -17.44
CA VAL A 107 -12.33 -16.18 -18.58
C VAL A 107 -11.28 -16.82 -19.51
N ILE A 108 -10.22 -16.07 -19.83
CA ILE A 108 -9.11 -16.56 -20.66
C ILE A 108 -8.48 -17.80 -20.01
N ARG A 109 -8.22 -17.75 -18.70
CA ARG A 109 -7.65 -18.87 -17.96
C ARG A 109 -8.52 -20.12 -18.07
N ASP A 110 -9.84 -19.98 -17.99
CA ASP A 110 -10.74 -21.13 -18.10
C ASP A 110 -10.76 -21.72 -19.51
N PHE A 111 -10.78 -20.87 -20.53
CA PHE A 111 -10.73 -21.29 -21.93
C PHE A 111 -9.43 -22.04 -22.30
N PHE A 112 -8.30 -21.61 -21.75
CA PHE A 112 -6.98 -22.21 -22.00
C PHE A 112 -6.53 -23.22 -20.94
N LYS A 113 -7.40 -23.62 -20.00
CA LYS A 113 -7.07 -24.71 -19.07
C LYS A 113 -6.77 -25.96 -19.89
N LEU A 114 -5.59 -26.53 -19.64
CA LEU A 114 -5.28 -27.86 -20.16
C LEU A 114 -6.28 -28.85 -19.56
N PRO A 115 -6.88 -29.74 -20.36
CA PRO A 115 -7.69 -30.81 -19.83
C PRO A 115 -6.76 -31.73 -19.03
N LEU A 116 -6.87 -31.68 -17.70
CA LEU A 116 -6.36 -32.71 -16.80
C LEU A 116 -7.51 -33.66 -16.46
#